data_AF-A0A6J6WL05-F1
#
_entry.id   AF-A0A6J6WL05-F1
#
_cell.length_a   1.000
_cell.length_b   1.000
_cell.length_c   1.000
_cell.angle_alpha   90.00
_cell.angle_beta   90.00
_cell.angle_gamma   90.00
#
_symmetry.space_group_name_H-M   'P 1'
#
loop_
_entity.id
_entity.type
_entity.pdbx_description
1 polymer ?
#
loop_
_entity_poly.entity_id
_entity_poly.type
_entity_poly.pdbx_seq_one_letter_code
_entity_poly.pdbx_strand_id
1 'polypeptide(L)'
;MSNAELQNKRDSKTSNKTQVAAIEGWMTTDGEARLVGGRGAETGSYFFPKNMAFSRNPSAPSEEIAEVHLSARGRVWSWTTNHYQPPAPYMPADPFVPYTVLAVELDEERMVVLGRLAPDCDPATLTSGVEVEVERGVLYEDDDNQYMVWQWRPVATEVAR
;
A
#
# COMPACT_ATOMS: atom_id res chain seq x y z
N MET A 1 -23.62 32.67 -1.40
CA MET A 1 -23.62 31.22 -1.70
C MET A 1 -23.81 30.50 -0.38
N SER A 2 -24.73 29.55 -0.32
CA SER A 2 -25.03 28.80 0.91
C SER A 2 -23.95 27.74 1.18
N ASN A 3 -23.80 27.34 2.44
CA ASN A 3 -22.87 26.25 2.81
C ASN A 3 -23.23 24.94 2.10
N ALA A 4 -24.50 24.71 1.77
CA ALA A 4 -24.96 23.54 1.02
C ALA A 4 -24.46 23.55 -0.43
N GLU A 5 -24.44 24.70 -1.10
CA GLU A 5 -23.93 24.84 -2.47
C GLU A 5 -22.41 24.66 -2.54
N LEU A 6 -21.68 25.12 -1.52
CA LEU A 6 -20.24 24.92 -1.39
C LEU A 6 -19.88 23.45 -1.10
N GLN A 7 -20.71 22.76 -0.30
CA GLN A 7 -20.53 21.34 -0.02
C GLN A 7 -20.81 20.48 -1.26
N ASN A 8 -21.94 20.73 -1.95
CA ASN A 8 -22.28 20.02 -3.19
C ASN A 8 -21.23 20.22 -4.30
N LYS A 9 -20.56 21.38 -4.35
CA LYS A 9 -19.50 21.67 -5.33
C LYS A 9 -18.17 21.02 -4.95
N ARG A 10 -17.89 20.80 -3.66
CA ARG A 10 -16.75 20.00 -3.19
C ARG A 10 -17.00 18.52 -3.46
N ASP A 11 -18.18 18.01 -3.10
CA ASP A 11 -18.57 16.61 -3.30
C ASP A 11 -18.65 16.25 -4.80
N SER A 12 -19.09 17.18 -5.64
CA SER A 12 -19.08 17.06 -7.10
C SER A 12 -17.67 17.12 -7.72
N LYS A 13 -16.69 17.79 -7.10
CA LYS A 13 -15.31 17.84 -7.60
C LYS A 13 -14.53 16.56 -7.21
N THR A 14 -14.90 15.91 -6.12
CA THR A 14 -14.34 14.63 -5.69
C THR A 14 -14.76 13.46 -6.61
N SER A 15 -15.89 13.56 -7.32
CA SER A 15 -16.43 12.43 -8.10
C SER A 15 -15.89 12.26 -9.52
N ASN A 16 -14.92 13.07 -9.97
CA ASN A 16 -14.47 13.06 -11.38
C ASN A 16 -12.94 13.02 -11.58
N LYS A 17 -12.17 12.75 -10.52
CA LYS A 17 -10.72 12.63 -10.59
C LYS A 17 -10.30 11.28 -11.18
N THR A 18 -9.26 11.29 -12.00
CA THR A 18 -8.73 10.06 -12.60
C THR A 18 -7.89 9.32 -11.56
N GLN A 19 -8.08 8.00 -11.44
CA GLN A 19 -7.22 7.18 -10.59
C GLN A 19 -5.99 6.72 -11.39
N VAL A 20 -4.81 7.06 -10.90
CA VAL A 20 -3.52 6.71 -11.50
C VAL A 20 -2.62 6.05 -10.45
N ALA A 21 -1.70 5.19 -10.87
CA ALA A 21 -0.72 4.64 -9.93
C ALA A 21 0.19 5.75 -9.41
N ALA A 22 0.41 5.82 -8.09
CA ALA A 22 1.39 6.72 -7.50
C ALA A 22 2.81 6.42 -8.00
N ILE A 23 3.10 5.15 -8.25
CA ILE A 23 4.31 4.67 -8.89
C ILE A 23 3.93 3.52 -9.83
N GLU A 24 4.25 3.67 -11.12
CA GLU A 24 3.97 2.64 -12.12
C GLU A 24 4.74 1.34 -11.83
N GLY A 25 4.06 0.20 -12.03
CA GLY A 25 4.67 -1.13 -11.93
C GLY A 25 4.99 -1.62 -10.53
N TRP A 26 4.56 -0.93 -9.46
CA TRP A 26 4.72 -1.40 -8.07
C TRP A 26 3.51 -2.18 -7.57
N MET A 27 2.35 -1.94 -8.17
CA MET A 27 1.14 -2.71 -7.92
C MET A 27 0.31 -2.81 -9.19
N THR A 28 -0.52 -3.84 -9.27
CA THR A 28 -1.53 -3.98 -10.32
C THR A 28 -2.47 -2.77 -10.35
N THR A 29 -2.80 -2.25 -11.53
CA THR A 29 -3.75 -1.14 -11.70
C THR A 29 -5.17 -1.63 -12.01
N ASP A 30 -5.33 -2.87 -12.46
CA ASP A 30 -6.58 -3.52 -12.80
C ASP A 30 -6.72 -4.89 -12.10
N GLY A 31 -7.94 -5.45 -12.09
CA GLY A 31 -8.22 -6.74 -11.46
C GLY A 31 -8.01 -6.75 -9.94
N GLU A 32 -7.54 -7.87 -9.40
CA GLU A 32 -7.29 -8.05 -7.97
C GLU A 32 -6.03 -7.29 -7.51
N ALA A 33 -6.07 -6.65 -6.34
CA ALA A 33 -4.92 -5.91 -5.83
C ALA A 33 -3.76 -6.86 -5.51
N ARG A 34 -2.60 -6.61 -6.14
CA ARG A 34 -1.33 -7.30 -5.89
C ARG A 34 -0.18 -6.33 -5.98
N LEU A 35 0.85 -6.58 -5.16
CA LEU A 35 2.16 -5.98 -5.35
C LEU A 35 2.85 -6.65 -6.53
N VAL A 36 3.56 -5.86 -7.32
CA VAL A 36 4.35 -6.34 -8.45
C VAL A 36 5.82 -6.32 -8.05
N GLY A 37 6.37 -7.51 -7.90
CA GLY A 37 7.75 -7.73 -7.48
C GLY A 37 8.58 -8.45 -8.53
N GLY A 38 9.75 -8.89 -8.10
CA GLY A 38 10.71 -9.63 -8.91
C GLY A 38 11.01 -11.00 -8.32
N ARG A 39 11.23 -12.00 -9.16
CA ARG A 39 11.74 -13.32 -8.77
C ARG A 39 12.99 -13.66 -9.59
N GLY A 40 14.08 -13.98 -8.90
CA GLY A 40 15.32 -14.42 -9.53
C GLY A 40 15.14 -15.73 -10.28
N ALA A 41 15.56 -15.80 -11.53
CA ALA A 41 15.37 -16.97 -12.40
C ALA A 41 16.21 -18.19 -11.95
N GLU A 42 17.33 -17.96 -11.27
CA GLU A 42 18.26 -19.02 -10.84
C GLU A 42 18.02 -19.39 -9.38
N THR A 43 17.90 -18.38 -8.51
CA THR A 43 17.83 -18.60 -7.06
C THR A 43 16.41 -18.71 -6.54
N GLY A 44 15.43 -18.24 -7.30
CA GLY A 44 14.03 -18.13 -6.86
C GLY A 44 13.80 -17.05 -5.79
N SER A 45 14.79 -16.22 -5.48
CA SER A 45 14.68 -15.16 -4.47
C SER A 45 13.67 -14.09 -4.89
N TYR A 46 12.90 -13.58 -3.93
CA TYR A 46 11.94 -12.51 -4.16
C TYR A 46 12.52 -11.13 -3.86
N PHE A 47 12.07 -10.13 -4.62
CA PHE A 47 12.50 -8.74 -4.51
C PHE A 47 11.31 -7.80 -4.65
N PHE A 48 11.30 -6.73 -3.86
CA PHE A 48 10.36 -5.63 -4.03
C PHE A 48 11.04 -4.28 -3.71
N PRO A 49 10.84 -3.24 -4.54
CA PRO A 49 10.11 -3.24 -5.81
C PRO A 49 10.97 -3.80 -6.97
N LYS A 50 10.34 -4.34 -8.02
CA LYS A 50 11.05 -4.94 -9.16
C LYS A 50 11.97 -3.95 -9.88
N ASN A 51 11.47 -2.75 -10.18
CA ASN A 51 12.19 -1.76 -11.00
C ASN A 51 13.45 -1.17 -10.31
N MET A 52 13.66 -1.45 -9.02
CA MET A 52 14.88 -1.10 -8.29
C MET A 52 15.75 -2.33 -7.98
N ALA A 53 15.33 -3.53 -8.39
CA ALA A 53 16.01 -4.76 -8.07
C ALA A 53 17.05 -5.11 -9.16
N PHE A 54 18.32 -5.08 -8.77
CA PHE A 54 19.32 -6.00 -9.29
C PHE A 54 19.40 -7.18 -8.33
N SER A 55 19.86 -8.36 -8.76
CA SER A 55 19.94 -9.48 -7.82
C SER A 55 20.91 -9.14 -6.70
N ARG A 56 20.37 -9.10 -5.48
CA ARG A 56 21.14 -8.97 -4.25
C ARG A 56 21.48 -10.33 -3.65
N ASN A 57 21.11 -11.42 -4.33
CA ASN A 57 21.49 -12.75 -3.90
C ASN A 57 22.99 -12.96 -4.23
N PRO A 58 23.85 -13.19 -3.23
CA PRO A 58 25.29 -13.33 -3.44
C PRO A 58 25.65 -14.57 -4.27
N SER A 59 24.76 -15.57 -4.35
CA SER A 59 24.97 -16.78 -5.15
C SER A 59 24.73 -16.56 -6.65
N ALA A 60 23.94 -15.55 -7.03
CA ALA A 60 23.72 -15.20 -8.44
C ALA A 60 23.49 -13.68 -8.63
N PRO A 61 24.52 -12.83 -8.46
CA PRO A 61 24.37 -11.37 -8.47
C PRO A 61 23.92 -10.78 -9.83
N SER A 62 23.98 -11.57 -10.90
CA SER A 62 23.64 -11.16 -12.27
C SER A 62 22.48 -11.95 -12.86
N GLU A 63 21.77 -12.74 -12.04
CA GLU A 63 20.59 -13.46 -12.53
C GLU A 63 19.51 -12.49 -13.04
N GLU A 64 18.74 -12.96 -14.01
CA GLU A 64 17.56 -12.25 -14.48
C GLU A 64 16.48 -12.22 -13.38
N ILE A 65 15.83 -11.07 -13.24
CA ILE A 65 14.71 -10.89 -12.32
C ILE A 65 13.41 -10.77 -13.13
N ALA A 66 12.64 -11.86 -13.13
CA ALA A 66 11.34 -11.91 -13.79
C ALA A 66 10.26 -11.21 -12.94
N GLU A 67 9.29 -10.57 -13.60
CA GLU A 67 8.13 -9.99 -12.91
C GLU A 67 7.23 -11.05 -12.32
N VAL A 68 6.76 -10.83 -11.09
CA VAL A 68 5.79 -11.69 -10.43
C VAL A 68 4.78 -10.86 -9.63
N HIS A 69 3.57 -11.37 -9.50
CA HIS A 69 2.62 -10.88 -8.49
C HIS A 69 2.96 -11.55 -7.16
N LEU A 70 3.13 -10.73 -6.12
CA LEU A 70 3.43 -11.22 -4.78
C LEU A 70 2.16 -11.64 -4.04
N SER A 71 2.30 -12.32 -2.90
CA SER A 71 1.19 -12.69 -2.02
C SER A 71 0.22 -11.51 -1.80
N ALA A 72 -1.07 -11.81 -1.89
CA ALA A 72 -2.17 -10.89 -1.56
C ALA A 72 -2.23 -10.54 -0.07
N ARG A 73 -1.70 -11.44 0.74
CA ARG A 73 -1.86 -11.49 2.17
C ARG A 73 -0.51 -11.62 2.85
N GLY A 74 -0.52 -11.25 4.11
CA GLY A 74 0.62 -11.39 5.00
C GLY A 74 0.20 -11.14 6.43
N ARG A 75 1.20 -11.08 7.30
CA ARG A 75 1.02 -10.90 8.74
C ARG A 75 1.72 -9.65 9.23
N VAL A 76 1.06 -8.93 10.12
CA VAL A 76 1.66 -7.72 10.72
C VAL A 76 2.85 -8.11 11.60
N TRP A 77 4.03 -7.62 11.25
CA TRP A 77 5.25 -7.76 12.05
C TRP A 77 5.37 -6.63 13.07
N SER A 78 5.15 -5.38 12.65
CA SER A 78 5.10 -4.19 13.50
C SER A 78 4.28 -3.07 12.85
N TRP A 79 3.91 -2.05 13.62
CA TRP A 79 3.20 -0.87 13.11
C TRP A 79 3.57 0.38 13.91
N THR A 80 3.33 1.55 13.32
CA THR A 80 3.46 2.84 14.00
C THR A 80 2.40 3.82 13.50
N THR A 81 1.87 4.65 14.41
CA THR A 81 0.95 5.73 14.06
C THR A 81 1.68 7.06 14.12
N ASN A 82 1.71 7.76 12.98
CA ASN A 82 2.32 9.06 12.86
C ASN A 82 1.34 10.14 13.32
N HIS A 83 1.66 10.83 14.41
CA HIS A 83 0.85 11.92 14.98
C HIS A 83 1.35 13.31 14.65
N TYR A 84 2.36 13.42 13.79
CA TYR A 84 2.90 14.69 13.33
C TYR A 84 2.94 14.72 11.80
N GLN A 85 2.82 15.93 11.26
CA GLN A 85 2.87 16.15 9.83
C GLN A 85 4.26 15.76 9.30
N PRO A 86 4.36 14.81 8.35
CA PRO A 86 5.62 14.49 7.71
C PRO A 86 6.12 15.69 6.88
N PRO A 87 7.44 15.88 6.76
CA PRO A 87 8.00 16.95 5.95
C PRO A 87 7.71 16.72 4.45
N ALA A 88 7.79 17.79 3.66
CA ALA A 88 7.82 17.70 2.21
C ALA A 88 8.95 16.76 1.74
N PRO A 89 8.78 15.99 0.65
CA PRO A 89 7.77 16.15 -0.40
C PRO A 89 6.45 15.39 -0.14
N TYR A 90 6.27 14.74 1.02
CA TYR A 90 5.00 14.08 1.32
C TYR A 90 3.87 15.11 1.36
N MET A 91 2.74 14.78 0.73
CA MET A 91 1.52 15.61 0.72
C MET A 91 0.51 15.02 1.72
N PRO A 92 0.48 15.51 2.97
CA PRO A 92 -0.50 15.07 3.95
C PRO A 92 -1.88 15.67 3.67
N ALA A 93 -2.91 15.08 4.29
CA ALA A 93 -4.22 15.72 4.36
C ALA A 93 -4.12 17.09 5.05
N ASP A 94 -5.00 18.03 4.64
CA ASP A 94 -5.16 19.33 5.28
C ASP A 94 -6.63 19.50 5.73
N PRO A 95 -6.92 19.54 7.05
CA PRO A 95 -5.97 19.47 8.16
C PRO A 95 -5.30 18.09 8.29
N PHE A 96 -4.12 18.06 8.93
CA PHE A 96 -3.39 16.81 9.17
C PHE A 96 -4.23 15.81 9.96
N VAL A 97 -4.27 14.56 9.47
CA VAL A 97 -4.89 13.42 10.14
C VAL A 97 -3.81 12.37 10.42
N PRO A 98 -3.70 11.84 11.67
CA PRO A 98 -2.80 10.75 11.97
C PRO A 98 -3.04 9.53 11.08
N TYR A 99 -1.97 8.87 10.68
CA TYR A 99 -2.05 7.67 9.84
C TYR A 99 -1.09 6.61 10.34
N THR A 100 -1.47 5.34 10.16
CA THR A 100 -0.69 4.19 10.63
C THR A 100 0.03 3.53 9.46
N VAL A 101 1.30 3.19 9.65
CA VAL A 101 2.11 2.40 8.71
C VAL A 101 2.36 1.04 9.33
N LEU A 102 2.11 -0.02 8.56
CA LEU A 102 2.32 -1.41 8.94
C LEU A 102 3.54 -1.95 8.20
N ALA A 103 4.32 -2.76 8.90
CA ALA A 103 5.31 -3.66 8.35
C ALA A 103 4.69 -5.06 8.26
N VAL A 104 4.49 -5.57 7.04
CA VAL A 104 3.76 -6.82 6.80
C VAL A 104 4.70 -7.85 6.17
N GLU A 105 4.88 -8.99 6.84
CA GLU A 105 5.57 -10.15 6.28
C GLU A 105 4.61 -10.90 5.33
N LEU A 106 4.95 -10.98 4.05
CA LEU A 106 4.15 -11.70 3.05
C LEU A 106 4.22 -13.22 3.24
N ASP A 107 3.13 -13.91 2.89
CA ASP A 107 2.97 -15.34 3.17
C ASP A 107 3.99 -16.23 2.45
N GLU A 108 4.09 -16.14 1.12
CA GLU A 108 5.02 -16.96 0.33
C GLU A 108 6.44 -16.39 0.35
N GLU A 109 6.58 -15.07 0.20
CA GLU A 109 7.88 -14.43 0.00
C GLU A 109 8.68 -14.25 1.29
N ARG A 110 8.00 -14.27 2.44
CA ARG A 110 8.59 -14.01 3.77
C ARG A 110 9.34 -12.68 3.87
N MET A 111 9.08 -11.77 2.94
CA MET A 111 9.64 -10.42 2.88
C MET A 111 8.70 -9.45 3.58
N VAL A 112 9.28 -8.47 4.30
CA VAL A 112 8.52 -7.42 4.98
C VAL A 112 8.33 -6.22 4.06
N VAL A 113 7.07 -5.86 3.78
CA VAL A 113 6.71 -4.70 2.97
C VAL A 113 5.95 -3.68 3.82
N LEU A 114 6.38 -2.41 3.73
CA LEU A 114 5.72 -1.30 4.42
C LEU A 114 4.52 -0.80 3.62
N GLY A 115 3.42 -0.47 4.29
CA GLY A 115 2.25 0.17 3.66
C GLY A 115 1.35 0.83 4.71
N ARG A 116 0.46 1.74 4.29
CA ARG A 116 -0.47 2.38 5.24
C ARG A 116 -1.60 1.42 5.61
N LEU A 117 -2.10 1.54 6.84
CA LEU A 117 -3.39 0.97 7.23
C LEU A 117 -4.48 1.61 6.37
N ALA A 118 -5.45 0.81 5.94
CA ALA A 118 -6.66 1.32 5.31
C ALA A 118 -7.34 2.40 6.21
N PRO A 119 -7.78 3.55 5.66
CA PRO A 119 -8.18 4.72 6.45
C PRO A 119 -9.42 4.50 7.33
N ASP A 120 -10.25 3.51 7.01
CA ASP A 120 -11.44 3.12 7.75
C ASP A 120 -11.16 2.05 8.84
N CYS A 121 -9.91 1.61 9.00
CA CYS A 121 -9.51 0.64 10.01
C CYS A 121 -8.94 1.32 11.27
N ASP A 122 -9.28 0.79 12.44
CA ASP A 122 -8.79 1.29 13.73
C ASP A 122 -7.42 0.67 14.09
N PRO A 123 -6.34 1.46 14.20
CA PRO A 123 -5.02 0.94 14.58
C PRO A 123 -4.98 0.31 15.98
N ALA A 124 -5.92 0.63 16.87
CA ALA A 124 -6.00 -0.01 18.19
C ALA A 124 -6.36 -1.50 18.13
N THR A 125 -6.86 -1.98 16.98
CA THR A 125 -7.17 -3.40 16.75
C THR A 125 -5.97 -4.21 16.26
N LEU A 126 -4.87 -3.55 15.90
CA LEU A 126 -3.69 -4.24 15.38
C LEU A 126 -2.95 -5.00 16.48
N THR A 127 -2.55 -6.22 16.14
CA THR A 127 -1.67 -7.06 16.96
C THR A 127 -0.63 -7.71 16.05
N SER A 128 0.52 -8.08 16.62
CA SER A 128 1.52 -8.83 15.85
C SER A 128 0.92 -10.18 15.42
N GLY A 129 1.13 -10.55 14.16
CA GLY A 129 0.64 -11.80 13.58
C GLY A 129 -0.77 -11.73 12.98
N VAL A 130 -1.53 -10.64 13.18
CA VAL A 130 -2.85 -10.48 12.54
C VAL A 130 -2.70 -10.52 11.03
N GLU A 131 -3.59 -11.25 10.38
CA GLU A 131 -3.62 -11.36 8.93
C GLU A 131 -4.19 -10.09 8.31
N VAL A 132 -3.52 -9.61 7.28
CA VAL A 132 -3.95 -8.46 6.47
C VAL A 132 -3.93 -8.85 5.01
N GLU A 133 -4.76 -8.18 4.23
CA GLU A 133 -4.76 -8.27 2.78
C GLU A 133 -4.43 -6.91 2.16
N VAL A 134 -3.84 -6.97 0.97
CA VAL A 134 -3.50 -5.80 0.19
C VAL A 134 -4.75 -5.22 -0.48
N GLU A 135 -4.90 -3.91 -0.43
CA GLU A 135 -5.91 -3.19 -1.21
C GLU A 135 -5.31 -1.97 -1.90
N ARG A 136 -6.04 -1.43 -2.88
CA ARG A 136 -5.71 -0.14 -3.52
C ARG A 136 -6.36 0.98 -2.73
N GLY A 137 -5.57 1.98 -2.32
CA GLY A 137 -6.10 3.18 -1.69
C GLY A 137 -5.35 4.45 -2.09
N VAL A 138 -5.99 5.59 -1.91
CA VAL A 138 -5.46 6.90 -2.31
C VAL A 138 -4.31 7.32 -1.41
N LEU A 139 -3.10 7.51 -1.96
CA LEU A 139 -1.94 8.07 -1.25
C LEU A 139 -2.11 9.56 -0.99
N TYR A 140 -2.34 10.31 -2.07
CA TYR A 140 -2.63 11.74 -2.12
C TYR A 140 -3.44 12.06 -3.38
N GLU A 141 -3.93 13.30 -3.50
CA GLU A 141 -4.64 13.78 -4.68
C GLU A 141 -4.11 15.15 -5.11
N ASP A 142 -4.19 15.45 -6.39
CA ASP A 142 -4.07 16.82 -6.91
C ASP A 142 -5.44 17.30 -7.45
N ASP A 143 -5.47 18.34 -8.28
CA ASP A 143 -6.71 18.87 -8.84
C ASP A 143 -7.40 17.89 -9.81
N ASP A 144 -6.64 17.02 -10.46
CA ASP A 144 -7.08 16.19 -11.59
C ASP A 144 -7.09 14.69 -11.26
N ASN A 145 -6.21 14.24 -10.36
CA ASN A 145 -5.92 12.82 -10.12
C ASN A 145 -5.98 12.41 -8.65
N GLN A 146 -6.37 11.17 -8.43
CA GLN A 146 -6.08 10.42 -7.20
C GLN A 146 -4.91 9.46 -7.47
N TYR A 147 -3.86 9.57 -6.68
CA TYR A 147 -2.67 8.73 -6.81
C TYR A 147 -2.81 7.52 -5.91
N MET A 148 -2.92 6.34 -6.50
CA MET A 148 -3.22 5.09 -5.83
C MET A 148 -1.95 4.36 -5.43
N VAL A 149 -1.95 3.79 -4.23
CA VAL A 149 -0.87 2.95 -3.69
C VAL A 149 -1.48 1.77 -2.92
N TRP A 150 -0.67 0.78 -2.56
CA TRP A 150 -1.15 -0.30 -1.71
C TRP A 150 -1.37 0.17 -0.27
N GLN A 151 -2.41 -0.37 0.34
CA GLN A 151 -2.73 -0.25 1.74
C GLN A 151 -3.00 -1.65 2.30
N TRP A 152 -2.90 -1.77 3.62
CA TRP A 152 -3.12 -3.02 4.34
C TRP A 152 -4.46 -2.94 5.08
N ARG A 153 -5.34 -3.91 4.81
CA ARG A 153 -6.61 -4.07 5.51
C ARG A 153 -6.56 -5.34 6.36
N PRO A 154 -6.85 -5.27 7.68
CA PRO A 154 -7.04 -6.47 8.49
C PRO A 154 -8.13 -7.36 7.91
N VAL A 155 -7.83 -8.64 7.75
CA VAL A 155 -8.86 -9.63 7.38
C VAL A 155 -9.74 -9.83 8.60
N ALA A 156 -11.06 -9.67 8.43
CA ALA A 156 -12.01 -9.89 9.52
C ALA A 156 -11.77 -11.28 10.13
N THR A 157 -11.35 -11.32 11.39
CA THR A 157 -11.20 -12.59 12.09
C THR A 157 -12.61 -13.10 12.38
N GLU A 158 -13.01 -14.21 11.76
CA GLU A 158 -14.17 -14.94 12.27
C GLU A 158 -13.90 -15.25 13.74
N VAL A 159 -14.68 -14.66 14.64
CA VAL A 159 -14.63 -15.00 16.05
C VAL A 159 -15.09 -16.46 16.14
N ALA A 160 -14.14 -17.38 16.27
CA ALA A 160 -14.45 -18.76 16.58
C ALA A 160 -15.32 -18.78 17.85
N ARG A 161 -16.56 -19.24 17.70
CA ARG A 161 -17.54 -19.41 18.77
C ARG A 161 -17.17 -20.57 19.67
#